data_AF-A0AAX6MZ68-F1
#
_entry.id   AF-A0AAX6MZ68-F1
#
_cell.length_a   1.000
_cell.length_b   1.000
_cell.length_c   1.000
_cell.angle_alpha   90.00
_cell.angle_beta   90.00
_cell.angle_gamma   90.00
#
_symmetry.space_group_name_H-M   'P 1'
#
loop_
_entity.id
_entity.type
_entity.pdbx_description
1 polymer ?
#
loop_
_entity_poly.entity_id
_entity_poly.type
_entity_poly.pdbx_seq_one_letter_code
_entity_poly.pdbx_strand_id
1 'polypeptide(L)'
;MAYVRKTTNFGVHDHGPLLNVSTTDLRCFELEPGKGSPKTMSVEAGDTVGFRVDGNVTHPGPLQFYMAKVPEGETAKTFVGDGDVWFKIFNDNPKFTRSWPEWPNAGKNEVSVVIPSCLAEGDYLLRVEHIALHNSRKIGGAQFYLGCAQLHVSGGGTKTFTGVSFPGAYSVSLYCY
;
A
#
# COMPACT_ATOMS: atom_id res chain seq x y z
N MET A 1 -0.20 15.04 -7.13
CA MET A 1 0.09 14.25 -5.92
C MET A 1 -0.08 15.10 -4.65
N ALA A 2 -1.31 15.51 -4.31
CA ALA A 2 -1.53 16.33 -3.11
C ALA A 2 -1.65 15.50 -1.83
N TYR A 3 -2.11 14.26 -1.94
CA TYR A 3 -2.50 13.40 -0.81
C TYR A 3 -1.64 12.15 -0.65
N VAL A 4 -0.76 11.88 -1.62
CA VAL A 4 0.14 10.72 -1.63
C VAL A 4 1.54 11.22 -1.31
N ARG A 5 2.21 10.55 -0.36
CA ARG A 5 3.60 10.83 -0.02
C ARG A 5 4.48 10.51 -1.22
N LYS A 6 5.35 11.45 -1.60
CA LYS A 6 6.16 11.32 -2.81
C LYS A 6 7.12 10.14 -2.64
N THR A 7 7.10 9.22 -3.60
CA THR A 7 7.95 8.03 -3.58
C THR A 7 9.32 8.29 -4.20
N THR A 8 10.31 7.45 -3.88
CA THR A 8 11.67 7.51 -4.44
C THR A 8 11.71 7.32 -5.96
N ASN A 9 10.77 6.53 -6.50
CA ASN A 9 10.63 6.28 -7.93
C ASN A 9 9.73 7.31 -8.66
N PHE A 10 9.33 8.40 -7.99
CA PHE A 10 8.53 9.45 -8.63
C PHE A 10 9.37 10.27 -9.64
N GLY A 11 8.87 10.39 -10.87
CA GLY A 11 9.51 11.20 -11.91
C GLY A 11 10.81 10.61 -12.46
N VAL A 12 11.12 9.37 -12.09
CA VAL A 12 12.21 8.57 -12.68
C VAL A 12 11.66 7.83 -13.89
N HIS A 13 12.42 7.80 -14.98
CA HIS A 13 11.96 7.23 -16.26
C HIS A 13 11.56 5.74 -16.18
N ASP A 14 12.14 4.97 -15.26
CA ASP A 14 11.95 3.52 -15.19
C ASP A 14 10.90 3.06 -14.16
N HIS A 15 10.35 3.99 -13.36
CA HIS A 15 9.41 3.72 -12.27
C HIS A 15 9.85 2.57 -11.37
N GLY A 16 11.17 2.44 -11.12
CA GLY A 16 11.78 1.24 -10.54
C GLY A 16 11.08 0.70 -9.26
N PRO A 17 11.04 -0.63 -9.09
CA PRO A 17 10.41 -1.28 -7.93
C PRO A 17 11.33 -1.30 -6.71
N LEU A 18 10.73 -1.46 -5.53
CA LEU A 18 11.46 -1.91 -4.34
C LEU A 18 11.64 -3.44 -4.39
N LEU A 19 12.85 -3.93 -4.10
CA LEU A 19 13.17 -5.36 -4.07
C LEU A 19 13.43 -5.89 -2.65
N ASN A 20 14.01 -5.08 -1.78
CA ASN A 20 14.46 -5.50 -0.46
C ASN A 20 13.37 -5.25 0.61
N VAL A 21 12.71 -6.33 1.01
CA VAL A 21 11.62 -6.32 2.01
C VAL A 21 12.06 -6.03 3.44
N SER A 22 13.36 -6.06 3.74
CA SER A 22 13.88 -5.79 5.09
C SER A 22 14.15 -4.30 5.34
N THR A 23 13.89 -3.43 4.36
CA THR A 23 14.14 -1.98 4.46
C THR A 23 12.91 -1.22 4.95
N THR A 24 13.12 -0.06 5.57
CA THR A 24 12.06 0.90 5.93
C THR A 24 11.26 1.40 4.72
N ASP A 25 11.88 1.38 3.54
CA ASP A 25 11.27 1.77 2.27
C ASP A 25 10.05 0.89 1.92
N LEU A 26 9.97 -0.36 2.42
CA LEU A 26 8.83 -1.25 2.20
C LEU A 26 7.49 -0.68 2.70
N ARG A 27 7.56 0.27 3.63
CA ARG A 27 6.39 0.88 4.25
C ARG A 27 5.66 1.81 3.30
N CYS A 28 6.32 2.88 2.86
CA CYS A 28 5.72 3.93 2.06
C CYS A 28 6.58 4.41 0.89
N PHE A 29 7.78 3.83 0.72
CA PHE A 29 8.74 4.11 -0.35
C PHE A 29 9.05 5.60 -0.53
N GLU A 30 9.04 6.36 0.57
CA GLU A 30 9.08 7.82 0.57
C GLU A 30 10.44 8.35 0.13
N LEU A 31 10.44 9.37 -0.74
CA LEU A 31 11.63 10.11 -1.10
C LEU A 31 12.21 10.89 0.10
N GLU A 32 11.32 11.41 0.95
CA GLU A 32 11.69 12.18 2.16
C GLU A 32 10.84 11.67 3.34
N PRO A 33 11.28 10.59 4.03
CA PRO A 33 10.56 10.00 5.15
C PRO A 33 10.14 11.02 6.22
N GLY A 34 8.87 10.98 6.64
CA GLY A 34 8.34 11.83 7.71
C GLY A 34 7.96 13.26 7.28
N LYS A 35 8.19 13.63 6.02
CA LYS A 35 7.72 14.91 5.46
C LYS A 35 6.22 14.90 5.17
N GLY A 36 5.69 13.72 4.85
CA GLY A 36 4.31 13.51 4.45
C GLY A 36 3.98 14.09 3.05
N SER A 37 2.70 14.05 2.70
CA SER A 37 2.12 14.75 1.55
C SER A 37 1.66 16.16 1.91
N PRO A 38 1.52 17.06 0.92
CA PRO A 38 1.07 18.44 1.17
C PRO A 38 -0.31 18.56 1.81
N LYS A 39 -1.20 17.59 1.58
CA LYS A 39 -2.57 17.57 2.09
C LYS A 39 -2.94 16.20 2.65
N THR A 40 -3.96 16.19 3.49
CA THR A 40 -4.69 15.01 3.95
C THR A 40 -6.07 15.02 3.30
N MET A 41 -6.53 13.87 2.78
CA MET A 41 -7.82 13.73 2.11
C MET A 41 -8.89 13.37 3.14
N SER A 42 -9.95 14.17 3.25
CA SER A 42 -11.13 13.83 4.03
C SER A 42 -11.97 12.80 3.27
N VAL A 43 -12.35 11.71 3.93
CA VAL A 43 -13.20 10.63 3.40
C VAL A 43 -14.16 10.16 4.48
N GLU A 44 -15.32 9.63 4.11
CA GLU A 44 -16.21 8.95 5.03
C GLU A 44 -15.89 7.45 5.06
N ALA A 45 -16.08 6.82 6.23
CA ALA A 45 -15.98 5.38 6.33
C ALA A 45 -17.08 4.73 5.46
N GLY A 46 -16.70 3.84 4.56
CA GLY A 46 -17.56 3.30 3.50
C GLY A 46 -17.30 3.90 2.11
N ASP A 47 -16.56 5.01 2.02
CA ASP A 47 -16.17 5.58 0.73
C ASP A 47 -15.25 4.63 -0.06
N THR A 48 -15.32 4.74 -1.38
CA THR A 48 -14.33 4.14 -2.29
C THR A 48 -13.24 5.15 -2.59
N VAL A 49 -11.99 4.81 -2.24
CA VAL A 49 -10.80 5.64 -2.49
C VAL A 49 -9.92 4.96 -3.52
N GLY A 50 -9.39 5.75 -4.46
CA GLY A 50 -8.57 5.26 -5.57
C GLY A 50 -7.14 5.83 -5.59
N PHE A 51 -6.22 5.02 -6.10
CA PHE A 51 -4.88 5.45 -6.54
C PHE A 51 -4.80 5.40 -8.05
N ARG A 52 -4.35 6.50 -8.65
CA ARG A 52 -4.03 6.55 -10.07
C ARG A 52 -2.58 6.14 -10.30
N VAL A 53 -2.40 5.16 -11.18
CA VAL A 53 -1.10 4.65 -11.61
C VAL A 53 -0.60 5.53 -12.75
N ASP A 54 0.69 5.87 -12.74
CA ASP A 54 1.33 6.50 -13.89
C ASP A 54 1.56 5.43 -14.97
N GLY A 55 0.72 5.42 -16.00
CA GLY A 55 0.61 4.33 -16.96
C GLY A 55 -0.47 3.32 -16.57
N ASN A 56 -0.10 2.04 -16.47
CA ASN A 56 -1.01 0.93 -16.16
C ASN A 56 -0.28 -0.14 -15.33
N VAL A 57 -1.03 -0.94 -14.58
CA VAL A 57 -0.49 -2.16 -13.97
C VAL A 57 -0.30 -3.22 -15.04
N THR A 58 0.96 -3.55 -15.38
CA THR A 58 1.29 -4.46 -16.50
C THR A 58 1.90 -5.79 -16.06
N HIS A 59 2.45 -5.86 -14.84
CA HIS A 59 3.02 -7.09 -14.31
C HIS A 59 1.97 -7.95 -13.61
N PRO A 60 2.08 -9.29 -13.68
CA PRO A 60 1.20 -10.18 -12.93
C PRO A 60 1.54 -10.14 -11.44
N GLY A 61 0.55 -9.93 -10.59
CA GLY A 61 0.76 -9.82 -9.16
C GLY A 61 -0.48 -9.41 -8.37
N PRO A 62 -0.53 -9.73 -7.07
CA PRO A 62 -1.60 -9.25 -6.22
C PRO A 62 -1.50 -7.75 -5.99
N LEU A 63 -2.65 -7.13 -5.88
CA LEU A 63 -2.85 -5.80 -5.34
C LEU A 63 -3.38 -5.91 -3.92
N GLN A 64 -2.75 -5.18 -2.99
CA GLN A 64 -3.15 -5.15 -1.59
C GLN A 64 -3.28 -3.71 -1.08
N PHE A 65 -4.19 -3.52 -0.13
CA PHE A 65 -4.30 -2.27 0.62
C PHE A 65 -4.25 -2.53 2.12
N TYR A 66 -3.55 -1.65 2.81
CA TYR A 66 -3.41 -1.65 4.27
C TYR A 66 -3.72 -0.26 4.79
N MET A 67 -4.22 -0.20 6.02
CA MET A 67 -4.38 1.06 6.75
C MET A 67 -3.60 1.00 8.06
N ALA A 68 -3.18 2.17 8.54
CA ALA A 68 -2.62 2.35 9.88
C ALA A 68 -3.27 3.59 10.52
N LYS A 69 -3.86 3.41 11.70
CA LYS A 69 -4.46 4.52 12.47
C LYS A 69 -3.34 5.39 13.03
N VAL A 70 -3.45 6.70 12.86
CA VAL A 70 -2.55 7.66 13.49
C VAL A 70 -2.88 7.76 14.99
N PRO A 71 -1.87 7.69 15.88
CA PRO A 71 -2.04 7.87 17.32
C PRO A 71 -2.68 9.23 17.67
N GLU A 72 -3.31 9.30 18.83
CA GLU A 72 -3.83 10.56 19.34
C GLU A 72 -2.70 11.57 19.56
N GLY A 73 -2.93 12.84 19.20
CA GLY A 73 -1.92 13.90 19.28
C GLY A 73 -0.95 13.97 18.10
N GLU A 74 -1.03 13.03 17.15
CA GLU A 74 -0.28 13.05 15.90
C GLU A 74 -1.17 13.36 14.69
N THR A 75 -0.54 13.59 13.53
CA THR A 75 -1.24 13.79 12.26
C THR A 75 -0.77 12.79 11.23
N ALA A 76 -1.59 12.53 10.20
CA ALA A 76 -1.19 11.70 9.06
C ALA A 76 0.04 12.26 8.32
N LYS A 77 0.43 13.52 8.55
CA LYS A 77 1.63 14.11 7.95
C LYS A 77 2.91 13.65 8.63
N THR A 78 2.93 13.61 9.96
CA THR A 78 4.13 13.33 10.76
C THR A 78 4.26 11.88 11.17
N PHE A 79 3.14 11.17 11.30
CA PHE A 79 3.14 9.76 11.68
C PHE A 79 3.80 8.90 10.60
N VAL A 80 4.86 8.16 10.94
CA VAL A 80 5.60 7.35 9.95
C VAL A 80 5.12 5.90 9.88
N GLY A 81 4.21 5.45 10.76
CA GLY A 81 3.69 4.08 10.72
C GLY A 81 4.66 3.01 11.21
N ASP A 82 5.50 3.32 12.21
CA ASP A 82 6.34 2.34 12.88
C ASP A 82 5.53 1.37 13.76
N GLY A 83 6.06 0.17 13.96
CA GLY A 83 5.45 -0.87 14.79
C GLY A 83 4.32 -1.64 14.10
N ASP A 84 3.64 -2.47 14.88
CA ASP A 84 2.63 -3.43 14.41
C ASP A 84 1.24 -2.78 14.21
N VAL A 85 1.23 -1.71 13.42
CA VAL A 85 0.07 -0.80 13.26
C VAL A 85 -0.70 -1.02 11.96
N TRP A 86 -0.16 -1.81 11.03
CA TRP A 86 -0.75 -1.98 9.71
C TRP A 86 -1.73 -3.16 9.67
N PHE A 87 -2.97 -2.89 9.28
CA PHE A 87 -3.99 -3.91 9.07
C PHE A 87 -4.43 -3.92 7.60
N LYS A 88 -4.58 -5.11 7.04
CA LYS A 88 -5.00 -5.30 5.65
C LYS A 88 -6.50 -5.06 5.52
N ILE A 89 -6.89 -4.27 4.51
CA ILE A 89 -8.31 -4.03 4.19
C ILE A 89 -8.72 -4.66 2.86
N PHE A 90 -7.75 -4.99 1.99
CA PHE A 90 -8.01 -5.59 0.69
C PHE A 90 -6.82 -6.42 0.21
N ASN A 91 -7.15 -7.50 -0.50
CA ASN A 91 -6.23 -8.28 -1.33
C ASN A 91 -7.02 -8.91 -2.47
N ASP A 92 -6.60 -8.68 -3.72
CA ASP A 92 -7.13 -9.44 -4.84
C ASP A 92 -6.43 -10.80 -4.99
N ASN A 93 -7.12 -11.71 -5.67
CA ASN A 93 -6.60 -13.04 -5.94
C ASN A 93 -6.65 -13.28 -7.45
N PRO A 94 -5.71 -14.07 -7.99
CA PRO A 94 -5.76 -14.41 -9.38
C PRO A 94 -6.89 -15.39 -9.64
N LYS A 95 -7.46 -15.33 -10.84
CA LYS A 95 -8.22 -16.44 -11.40
C LYS A 95 -7.26 -17.38 -12.10
N PHE A 96 -7.16 -18.60 -11.60
CA PHE A 96 -6.32 -19.62 -12.22
C PHE A 96 -6.99 -20.16 -13.49
N THR A 97 -6.26 -20.11 -14.60
CA THR A 97 -6.68 -20.65 -15.89
C THR A 97 -5.73 -21.78 -16.31
N ARG A 98 -6.02 -22.45 -17.45
CA ARG A 98 -5.11 -23.46 -18.02
C ARG A 98 -3.80 -22.87 -18.55
N SER A 99 -3.75 -21.56 -18.78
CA SER A 99 -2.57 -20.87 -19.31
C SER A 99 -1.88 -20.08 -18.19
N TRP A 100 -2.26 -18.82 -18.01
CA TRP A 100 -1.67 -17.90 -17.04
C TRP A 100 -2.71 -17.42 -16.02
N PRO A 101 -2.31 -17.16 -14.76
CA PRO A 101 -3.19 -16.53 -13.79
C PRO A 101 -3.65 -15.15 -14.28
N GLU A 102 -4.96 -14.92 -14.29
CA GLU A 102 -5.57 -13.63 -14.63
C GLU A 102 -5.71 -12.79 -13.36
N TRP A 103 -5.15 -11.58 -13.34
CA TRP A 103 -5.20 -10.68 -12.18
C TRP A 103 -6.26 -9.59 -12.37
N PRO A 104 -7.14 -9.34 -11.39
CA PRO A 104 -8.20 -8.32 -11.51
C PRO A 104 -7.69 -6.89 -11.72
N ASN A 105 -6.43 -6.62 -11.38
CA ASN A 105 -5.77 -5.33 -11.53
C ASN A 105 -5.06 -5.13 -12.88
N ALA A 106 -4.92 -6.19 -13.70
CA ALA A 106 -4.18 -6.14 -14.95
C ALA A 106 -4.75 -5.09 -15.92
N GLY A 107 -3.87 -4.24 -16.47
CA GLY A 107 -4.21 -3.18 -17.40
C GLY A 107 -4.90 -1.96 -16.78
N LYS A 108 -5.17 -1.95 -15.47
CA LYS A 108 -5.81 -0.80 -14.82
C LYS A 108 -4.83 0.36 -14.65
N ASN A 109 -5.30 1.57 -14.92
CA ASN A 109 -4.61 2.82 -14.58
C ASN A 109 -5.14 3.45 -13.28
N GLU A 110 -6.17 2.86 -12.69
CA GLU A 110 -6.73 3.24 -11.41
C GLU A 110 -7.10 1.99 -10.62
N VAL A 111 -6.71 1.96 -9.35
CA VAL A 111 -7.03 0.87 -8.44
C VAL A 111 -7.67 1.46 -7.19
N SER A 112 -8.71 0.80 -6.68
CA SER A 112 -9.53 1.35 -5.61
C SER A 112 -9.84 0.36 -4.51
N VAL A 113 -10.22 0.89 -3.36
CA VAL A 113 -10.59 0.14 -2.17
C VAL A 113 -11.70 0.85 -1.41
N VAL A 114 -12.57 0.09 -0.77
CA VAL A 114 -13.59 0.63 0.15
C VAL A 114 -12.96 0.80 1.53
N ILE A 115 -13.07 2.00 2.10
CA ILE A 115 -12.67 2.27 3.48
C ILE A 115 -13.65 1.54 4.42
N PRO A 116 -13.20 0.66 5.34
CA PRO A 116 -14.12 -0.09 6.17
C PRO A 116 -15.02 0.82 7.02
N SER A 117 -16.33 0.62 6.95
CA SER A 117 -17.33 1.47 7.63
C SER A 117 -17.27 1.42 9.16
N CYS A 118 -16.63 0.39 9.73
CA CYS A 118 -16.54 0.21 11.19
C CYS A 118 -15.37 0.97 11.84
N LEU A 119 -14.50 1.60 11.04
CA LEU A 119 -13.31 2.30 11.53
C LEU A 119 -13.67 3.46 12.46
N ALA A 120 -12.87 3.63 13.52
CA ALA A 120 -12.90 4.82 14.35
C ALA A 120 -12.55 6.07 13.52
N GLU A 121 -13.11 7.21 13.90
CA GLU A 121 -12.75 8.49 13.28
C GLU A 121 -11.27 8.85 13.51
N GLY A 122 -10.70 9.57 12.55
CA GLY A 122 -9.44 10.27 12.69
C GLY A 122 -8.50 10.06 11.52
N ASP A 123 -7.23 10.42 11.74
CA ASP A 123 -6.20 10.32 10.71
C ASP A 123 -5.71 8.88 10.52
N TYR A 124 -5.46 8.52 9.26
CA TYR A 124 -4.93 7.23 8.82
C TYR A 124 -3.89 7.40 7.70
N LEU A 125 -2.96 6.45 7.62
CA LEU A 125 -2.23 6.17 6.38
C LEU A 125 -2.94 5.05 5.63
N LEU A 126 -3.12 5.23 4.31
CA LEU A 126 -3.58 4.20 3.39
C LEU A 126 -2.42 3.79 2.48
N ARG A 127 -1.91 2.58 2.65
CA ARG A 127 -0.84 1.98 1.84
C ARG A 127 -1.45 1.12 0.74
N VAL A 128 -1.10 1.41 -0.51
CA VAL A 128 -1.34 0.52 -1.66
C VAL A 128 -0.05 -0.19 -2.02
N GLU A 129 -0.13 -1.46 -2.39
CA GLU A 129 0.99 -2.16 -3.02
C GLU A 129 0.51 -3.09 -4.14
N HIS A 130 1.30 -3.15 -5.19
CA HIS A 130 1.26 -4.20 -6.20
C HIS A 130 2.57 -4.99 -6.14
N ILE A 131 2.47 -6.31 -6.00
CA ILE A 131 3.62 -7.20 -5.89
C ILE A 131 3.79 -7.94 -7.21
N ALA A 132 4.64 -7.44 -8.10
CA ALA A 132 4.91 -8.09 -9.38
C ALA A 132 5.72 -9.39 -9.18
N LEU A 133 5.15 -10.50 -9.67
CA LEU A 133 5.65 -11.87 -9.45
C LEU A 133 6.34 -12.49 -10.67
N HIS A 134 6.49 -11.76 -11.78
CA HIS A 134 7.04 -12.31 -13.02
C HIS A 134 8.48 -12.84 -12.88
N ASN A 135 9.23 -12.39 -11.88
CA ASN A 135 10.60 -12.84 -11.59
C ASN A 135 10.75 -13.45 -10.18
N SER A 136 9.64 -13.78 -9.49
CA SER A 136 9.65 -14.23 -8.09
C SER A 136 10.21 -15.63 -7.85
N ARG A 137 10.56 -16.37 -8.91
CA ARG A 137 11.28 -17.66 -8.81
C ARG A 137 12.69 -17.51 -8.22
N LYS A 138 13.25 -16.31 -8.28
CA LYS A 138 14.53 -15.97 -7.66
C LYS A 138 14.28 -15.32 -6.30
N ILE A 139 15.12 -15.64 -5.32
CA ILE A 139 15.19 -14.92 -4.05
C ILE A 139 15.33 -13.42 -4.34
N GLY A 140 14.46 -12.60 -3.75
CA GLY A 140 14.46 -11.15 -3.97
C GLY A 140 14.03 -10.71 -5.38
N GLY A 141 13.48 -11.64 -6.20
CA GLY A 141 13.01 -11.33 -7.55
C GLY A 141 11.59 -10.78 -7.61
N ALA A 142 10.83 -10.82 -6.51
CA ALA A 142 9.54 -10.14 -6.41
C ALA A 142 9.76 -8.62 -6.35
N GLN A 143 8.90 -7.88 -7.06
CA GLN A 143 9.03 -6.43 -7.23
C GLN A 143 7.83 -5.73 -6.60
N PHE A 144 8.10 -4.79 -5.69
CA PHE A 144 7.07 -4.06 -4.96
C PHE A 144 6.91 -2.65 -5.53
N TYR A 145 5.70 -2.33 -5.99
CA TYR A 145 5.29 -0.99 -6.41
C TYR A 145 4.26 -0.50 -5.41
N LEU A 146 4.62 0.50 -4.60
CA LEU A 146 3.81 0.89 -3.45
C LEU A 146 3.82 2.41 -3.21
N GLY A 147 2.87 2.87 -2.41
CA GLY A 147 2.80 4.26 -1.95
C GLY A 147 1.79 4.43 -0.83
N CYS A 148 1.90 5.54 -0.09
CA CYS A 148 1.03 5.85 1.03
C CYS A 148 0.28 7.17 0.82
N ALA A 149 -1.04 7.14 1.00
CA ALA A 149 -1.89 8.32 1.07
C ALA A 149 -2.18 8.72 2.51
N GLN A 150 -2.43 10.01 2.73
CA GLN A 150 -2.88 10.57 4.00
C GLN A 150 -4.38 10.77 3.96
N LEU A 151 -5.10 10.14 4.87
CA LEU A 151 -6.54 10.24 4.99
C LEU A 151 -6.95 10.78 6.37
N HIS A 152 -8.06 11.50 6.39
CA HIS A 152 -8.86 11.74 7.59
C HIS A 152 -10.21 11.05 7.37
N VAL A 153 -10.49 10.03 8.16
CA VAL A 153 -11.70 9.21 8.05
C VAL A 153 -12.73 9.70 9.06
N SER A 154 -13.94 10.05 8.62
CA SER A 154 -15.07 10.44 9.47
C SER A 154 -16.27 9.50 9.28
N GLY A 155 -17.31 9.64 10.13
CA GLY A 155 -18.60 8.97 9.91
C GLY A 155 -18.60 7.44 10.09
N GLY A 156 -17.53 6.89 10.68
CA GLY A 156 -17.39 5.45 10.91
C GLY A 156 -17.92 4.95 12.25
N GLY A 157 -17.40 3.79 12.65
CA GLY A 157 -17.68 3.16 13.94
C GLY A 157 -16.66 3.55 15.00
N THR A 158 -16.29 2.59 15.85
CA THR A 158 -15.33 2.79 16.95
C THR A 158 -14.16 1.81 16.89
N LYS A 159 -14.03 1.03 15.81
CA LYS A 159 -13.01 -0.01 15.71
C LYS A 159 -11.66 0.56 15.32
N THR A 160 -10.66 0.26 16.14
CA THR A 160 -9.25 0.37 15.80
C THR A 160 -8.69 -1.03 15.59
N PHE A 161 -7.73 -1.14 14.67
CA PHE A 161 -7.06 -2.40 14.36
C PHE A 161 -5.55 -2.21 14.45
N THR A 162 -4.87 -3.23 14.92
CA THR A 162 -3.42 -3.40 14.83
C THR A 162 -3.13 -4.60 13.92
N GLY A 163 -1.87 -4.85 13.60
CA GLY A 163 -1.54 -5.99 12.76
C GLY A 163 -0.05 -6.21 12.65
N VAL A 164 0.51 -5.83 11.52
CA VAL A 164 1.90 -6.12 11.17
C VAL A 164 2.71 -4.82 11.03
N SER A 165 4.02 -4.96 11.01
CA SER A 165 4.99 -3.90 10.74
C SER A 165 5.53 -3.98 9.31
N PHE A 166 5.89 -2.83 8.75
CA PHE A 166 6.65 -2.74 7.51
C PHE A 166 7.95 -1.94 7.75
N PRO A 167 9.14 -2.57 7.66
CA PRO A 167 9.39 -3.99 7.39
C PRO A 167 8.97 -4.90 8.55
N GLY A 168 8.81 -6.21 8.29
CA GLY A 168 8.43 -7.22 9.29
C GLY A 168 7.40 -8.22 8.77
N ALA A 169 6.37 -7.74 8.07
CA ALA A 169 5.30 -8.56 7.52
C ALA A 169 5.74 -9.51 6.40
N TYR A 170 6.83 -9.18 5.70
CA TYR A 170 7.38 -9.96 4.59
C TYR A 170 8.76 -10.49 4.92
N SER A 171 8.98 -11.75 4.55
CA SER A 171 10.26 -12.42 4.64
C SER A 171 10.62 -13.04 3.29
N VAL A 172 11.91 -13.21 3.05
CA VAL A 172 12.42 -13.94 1.89
C VAL A 172 12.86 -15.31 2.36
N SER A 173 12.23 -16.37 1.86
CA SER A 173 12.56 -17.75 2.22
C SER A 173 13.00 -18.55 1.00
N LEU A 174 14.05 -19.35 1.19
CA LEU A 174 14.39 -20.46 0.32
C LEU A 174 13.44 -21.63 0.61
N TYR A 175 12.80 -22.16 -0.42
CA TYR A 175 12.24 -23.51 -0.36
C TYR A 175 13.34 -24.47 -0.78
N CYS A 176 13.79 -25.32 0.14
CA CYS A 176 14.53 -26.53 -0.24
C CYS A 176 13.53 -27.47 -0.91
N TYR A 177 13.68 -27.69 -2.21
CA TYR A 177 13.05 -28.82 -2.91
C TYR A 177 14.00 -30.01 -2.89
#